data_AF-A0A8I2FQL8-F1
#
_entry.id   AF-A0A8I2FQL8-F1
#
_cell.length_a   1.000
_cell.length_b   1.000
_cell.length_c   1.000
_cell.angle_alpha   90.00
_cell.angle_beta   90.00
_cell.angle_gamma   90.00
#
_symmetry.space_group_name_H-M   'P 1'
#
loop_
_entity.id
_entity.type
_entity.pdbx_description
1 polymer ?
#
loop_
_entity_poly.entity_id
_entity_poly.type
_entity_poly.pdbx_seq_one_letter_code
_entity_poly.pdbx_strand_id
1 'polypeptide(L)'
;KAPAGTEASLSGAVGLAFNLTDVQQGNLNRINVNCIRRFASSGIVNWGARTITSDPEWTYVPVRRMAIMLRVSIYNGIQWAVFEPNDEELWGQLRLNLNSFMMTLFRKEAFQGASPAEAFFVKCDGETTTQEDINLGIVNILVGFAPLKPAEFVVVKISQKAGQTS
;
A
#
# COMPACT_ATOMS: atom_id res chain seq x y z
N LYS A 1 5.89 4.60 -7.13
CA LYS A 1 5.82 5.73 -8.10
C LYS A 1 4.39 5.93 -8.58
N ALA A 2 3.94 7.17 -8.79
CA ALA A 2 2.62 7.44 -9.37
C ALA A 2 2.61 7.08 -10.87
N PRO A 3 1.55 6.44 -11.40
CA PRO A 3 1.43 6.12 -12.83
C PRO A 3 0.95 7.34 -13.64
N ALA A 4 1.43 8.54 -13.30
CA ALA A 4 1.02 9.81 -13.91
C ALA A 4 2.18 10.80 -13.93
N GLY A 5 2.09 11.82 -14.78
CA GLY A 5 3.11 12.85 -14.96
C GLY A 5 3.75 12.77 -16.34
N THR A 6 4.84 13.51 -16.53
CA THR A 6 5.50 13.68 -17.84
C THR A 6 6.08 12.40 -18.40
N GLU A 7 6.42 11.46 -17.52
CA GLU A 7 6.95 10.14 -17.90
C GLU A 7 5.86 9.09 -18.14
N ALA A 8 4.58 9.40 -17.84
CA ALA A 8 3.46 8.47 -18.02
C ALA A 8 2.88 8.55 -19.44
N SER A 9 3.73 8.41 -20.45
CA SER A 9 3.36 8.50 -21.87
C SER A 9 2.46 7.34 -22.31
N LEU A 10 1.50 7.63 -23.19
CA LEU A 10 0.62 6.63 -23.80
C LEU A 10 1.15 6.24 -25.18
N SER A 11 1.97 5.18 -25.22
CA SER A 11 2.53 4.64 -26.46
C SER A 11 1.44 4.28 -27.48
N GLY A 12 1.62 4.70 -28.73
CA GLY A 12 0.68 4.43 -29.83
C GLY A 12 -0.50 5.40 -29.92
N ALA A 13 -0.68 6.32 -28.95
CA ALA A 13 -1.72 7.33 -29.04
C ALA A 13 -1.35 8.43 -30.06
N VAL A 14 -2.20 8.61 -31.08
CA VAL A 14 -2.01 9.64 -32.13
C VAL A 14 -2.73 10.95 -31.85
N GLY A 15 -3.73 10.93 -30.97
CA GLY A 15 -4.64 12.04 -30.74
C GLY A 15 -5.46 11.87 -29.47
N LEU A 16 -5.99 13.00 -28.97
CA LEU A 16 -7.04 13.02 -27.95
C LEU A 16 -8.33 13.47 -28.62
N ALA A 17 -9.45 12.84 -28.24
CA ALA A 17 -10.77 13.29 -28.71
C ALA A 17 -11.09 14.72 -28.23
N PHE A 18 -10.63 15.07 -27.02
CA PHE A 18 -10.80 16.39 -26.43
C PHE A 18 -9.49 16.85 -25.80
N ASN A 19 -9.04 18.05 -26.16
CA ASN A 19 -7.93 18.70 -25.47
C ASN A 19 -8.51 19.50 -24.30
N LEU A 20 -8.32 18.98 -23.08
CA LEU A 20 -8.79 19.63 -21.86
C LEU A 20 -7.90 20.83 -21.49
N THR A 21 -8.52 21.92 -21.04
CA THR A 21 -7.84 23.02 -20.38
C THR A 21 -7.57 22.71 -18.90
N ASP A 22 -6.70 23.48 -18.26
CA ASP A 22 -6.42 23.31 -16.83
C ASP A 22 -7.64 23.57 -15.95
N VAL A 23 -8.51 24.50 -16.35
CA VAL A 23 -9.77 24.78 -15.65
C VAL A 23 -10.71 23.58 -15.72
N GLN A 24 -10.86 22.97 -16.91
CA GLN A 24 -11.70 21.78 -17.08
C GLN A 24 -11.16 20.60 -16.27
N GLN A 25 -9.85 20.37 -16.31
CA GLN A 25 -9.22 19.35 -15.47
C GLN A 25 -9.41 19.66 -13.97
N GLY A 26 -9.32 20.93 -13.56
CA GLY A 26 -9.54 21.36 -12.19
C GLY A 26 -10.92 20.93 -11.67
N ASN A 27 -11.97 21.07 -12.48
CA ASN A 27 -13.31 20.62 -12.14
C ASN A 27 -13.41 19.09 -12.04
N LEU A 28 -12.79 18.37 -12.98
CA LEU A 28 -12.77 16.90 -13.00
C LEU A 28 -12.00 16.30 -11.82
N ASN A 29 -10.91 16.94 -11.39
CA ASN A 29 -10.12 16.52 -10.24
C ASN A 29 -10.93 16.55 -8.93
N ARG A 30 -11.93 17.45 -8.79
CA ARG A 30 -12.78 17.55 -7.58
C ARG A 30 -13.67 16.32 -7.39
N ILE A 31 -13.96 15.60 -8.48
CA ILE A 31 -14.73 14.36 -8.49
C ILE A 31 -13.83 13.16 -8.82
N ASN A 32 -12.52 13.28 -8.56
CA ASN A 32 -11.54 12.21 -8.68
C ASN A 32 -11.35 11.60 -10.09
N VAL A 33 -11.66 12.37 -11.14
CA VAL A 33 -11.44 11.92 -12.52
C VAL A 33 -10.00 12.20 -12.95
N ASN A 34 -9.28 11.14 -13.35
CA ASN A 34 -7.94 11.23 -13.90
C ASN A 34 -7.98 11.57 -15.39
N CYS A 35 -7.33 12.65 -15.79
CA CYS A 35 -7.33 13.13 -17.16
C CYS A 35 -6.08 12.66 -17.92
N ILE A 36 -6.25 12.30 -19.19
CA ILE A 36 -5.15 12.16 -20.15
C ILE A 36 -4.98 13.53 -20.83
N ARG A 37 -3.75 14.05 -20.88
CA ARG A 37 -3.45 15.38 -21.39
C ARG A 37 -2.36 15.31 -22.46
N ARG A 38 -2.37 16.30 -23.37
CA ARG A 38 -1.30 16.52 -24.34
C ARG A 38 -0.51 17.77 -23.94
N PHE A 39 0.81 17.64 -23.86
CA PHE A 39 1.74 18.74 -23.65
C PHE A 39 2.76 18.78 -24.78
N ALA A 40 3.24 19.98 -25.14
CA ALA A 40 4.21 20.14 -26.23
C ALA A 40 5.52 19.38 -25.98
N SER A 41 6.02 19.39 -24.74
CA SER A 41 7.29 18.76 -24.36
C SER A 41 7.19 17.28 -24.00
N SER A 42 6.01 16.77 -23.63
CA SER A 42 5.82 15.41 -23.10
C SER A 42 4.88 14.53 -23.91
N GLY A 43 4.25 15.07 -24.97
CA GLY A 43 3.29 14.33 -25.78
C GLY A 43 1.99 14.05 -25.03
N ILE A 44 1.35 12.91 -25.33
CA ILE A 44 0.12 12.45 -24.66
C ILE A 44 0.51 11.63 -23.43
N VAL A 45 0.06 12.06 -22.25
CA VAL A 45 0.43 11.47 -20.96
C VAL A 45 -0.79 11.27 -20.07
N ASN A 46 -0.73 10.27 -19.18
CA ASN A 46 -1.65 10.19 -18.06
C ASN A 46 -1.31 11.27 -17.03
N TRP A 47 -2.25 12.18 -16.75
CA TRP A 47 -2.04 13.35 -15.90
C TRP A 47 -2.84 13.30 -14.59
N GLY A 48 -3.30 12.11 -14.19
CA GLY A 48 -4.01 11.90 -12.93
C GLY A 48 -3.71 10.53 -12.30
N ALA A 49 -3.67 10.50 -10.97
CA ALA A 49 -3.46 9.28 -10.18
C ALA A 49 -4.32 9.25 -8.91
N ARG A 50 -5.53 9.80 -8.95
CA ARG A 50 -6.52 9.74 -7.87
C ARG A 50 -7.34 8.45 -7.95
N THR A 51 -7.76 7.92 -6.80
CA THR A 51 -8.79 6.88 -6.74
C THR A 51 -10.17 7.53 -6.62
N ILE A 52 -11.24 6.77 -6.83
CA ILE A 52 -12.62 7.29 -6.77
C ILE A 52 -13.10 7.62 -5.34
N THR A 53 -12.34 7.22 -4.31
CA THR A 53 -12.77 7.28 -2.91
C THR A 53 -12.92 8.70 -2.37
N SER A 54 -13.78 8.87 -1.36
CA SER A 54 -13.85 10.07 -0.52
C SER A 54 -12.91 10.01 0.69
N ASP A 55 -12.32 8.85 0.98
CA ASP A 55 -11.40 8.65 2.09
C ASP A 55 -10.03 9.30 1.79
N PRO A 56 -9.60 10.31 2.56
CA PRO A 56 -8.32 10.99 2.35
C PRO A 56 -7.10 10.04 2.33
N GLU A 57 -7.11 8.97 3.13
CA GLU A 57 -6.01 8.00 3.22
C GLU A 57 -5.76 7.31 1.87
N TRP A 58 -6.84 7.03 1.13
CA TRP A 58 -6.80 6.27 -0.12
C TRP A 58 -6.88 7.13 -1.37
N THR A 59 -6.74 8.47 -1.24
CA THR A 59 -6.88 9.44 -2.34
C THR A 59 -6.06 9.07 -3.58
N TYR A 60 -4.86 8.50 -3.40
CA TYR A 60 -3.93 8.29 -4.52
C TYR A 60 -3.71 6.81 -4.86
N VAL A 61 -3.79 6.51 -6.16
CA VAL A 61 -3.53 5.19 -6.76
C VAL A 61 -2.20 4.56 -6.28
N PRO A 62 -1.04 5.25 -6.28
CA PRO A 62 0.21 4.63 -5.82
C PRO A 62 0.15 4.20 -4.35
N VAL A 63 -0.51 4.96 -3.48
CA VAL A 63 -0.66 4.63 -2.05
C VAL A 63 -1.52 3.38 -1.92
N ARG A 64 -2.68 3.37 -2.58
CA ARG A 64 -3.59 2.21 -2.55
C ARG A 64 -2.95 0.95 -3.13
N ARG A 65 -2.22 1.07 -4.25
CA ARG A 65 -1.51 -0.06 -4.85
C ARG A 65 -0.38 -0.58 -3.97
N MET A 66 0.31 0.30 -3.24
CA MET A 66 1.34 -0.11 -2.28
C MET A 66 0.72 -0.93 -1.14
N ALA A 67 -0.36 -0.45 -0.53
CA ALA A 67 -1.05 -1.18 0.52
C ALA A 67 -1.59 -2.54 0.05
N ILE A 68 -2.13 -2.62 -1.17
CA ILE A 68 -2.56 -3.89 -1.77
C ILE A 68 -1.37 -4.83 -1.96
N MET A 69 -0.26 -4.35 -2.52
CA MET A 69 0.95 -5.16 -2.73
C MET A 69 1.49 -5.69 -1.41
N LEU A 70 1.56 -4.86 -0.37
CA LEU A 70 1.98 -5.27 0.97
C LEU A 70 1.04 -6.36 1.51
N ARG A 71 -0.28 -6.13 1.49
CA ARG A 71 -1.26 -7.09 1.99
C ARG A 71 -1.13 -8.45 1.32
N VAL A 72 -1.08 -8.48 -0.01
CA VAL A 72 -1.00 -9.73 -0.78
C VAL A 72 0.35 -10.43 -0.56
N SER A 73 1.46 -9.69 -0.60
CA SER A 73 2.80 -10.25 -0.40
C SER A 73 2.96 -10.83 1.00
N ILE A 74 2.52 -10.10 2.02
CA ILE A 74 2.58 -10.54 3.41
C ILE A 74 1.71 -11.77 3.62
N TYR A 75 0.45 -11.72 3.18
CA TYR A 75 -0.47 -12.86 3.30
C TYR A 75 0.11 -14.14 2.70
N ASN A 76 0.66 -14.05 1.49
CA ASN A 76 1.30 -15.20 0.83
C ASN A 76 2.58 -15.65 1.55
N GLY A 77 3.36 -14.72 2.10
CA GLY A 77 4.62 -15.00 2.79
C GLY A 77 4.46 -15.65 4.16
N ILE A 78 3.30 -15.50 4.81
CA ILE A 78 3.03 -16.03 6.16
C ILE A 78 2.17 -17.30 6.17
N GLN A 79 1.99 -17.98 5.03
CA GLN A 79 1.15 -19.19 4.97
C GLN A 79 1.65 -20.33 5.87
N TRP A 80 2.95 -20.37 6.16
CA TRP A 80 3.54 -21.34 7.09
C TRP A 80 2.99 -21.21 8.52
N ALA A 81 2.58 -20.01 8.95
CA ALA A 81 2.09 -19.74 10.31
C ALA A 81 0.81 -20.52 10.67
N VAL A 82 0.09 -21.05 9.67
CA VAL A 82 -1.12 -21.85 9.89
C VAL A 82 -0.85 -23.11 10.70
N PHE A 83 0.36 -23.66 10.58
CA PHE A 83 0.77 -24.92 11.19
C PHE A 83 1.52 -24.74 12.51
N GLU A 84 1.73 -23.50 12.94
CA GLU A 84 2.47 -23.18 14.16
C GLU A 84 1.51 -22.90 15.33
N PRO A 85 1.90 -23.20 16.59
CA PRO A 85 1.15 -22.78 17.77
C PRO A 85 0.97 -21.25 17.81
N ASN A 86 -0.23 -20.79 18.15
CA ASN A 86 -0.52 -19.35 18.23
C ASN A 86 -0.05 -18.75 19.56
N ASP A 87 1.25 -18.52 19.68
CA ASP A 87 1.91 -18.01 20.88
C ASP A 87 2.97 -16.93 20.57
N GLU A 88 3.64 -16.45 21.62
CA GLU A 88 4.67 -15.41 21.51
C GLU A 88 5.86 -15.83 20.64
N GLU A 89 6.15 -17.14 20.53
CA GLU A 89 7.22 -17.64 19.67
C GLU A 89 6.85 -17.44 18.20
N LEU A 90 5.65 -17.86 17.80
CA LEU A 90 5.12 -17.59 16.45
C LEU A 90 5.08 -16.09 16.16
N TRP A 91 4.60 -15.29 17.11
CA TRP A 91 4.51 -13.84 16.93
C TRP A 91 5.91 -13.21 16.75
N GLY A 92 6.91 -13.66 17.49
CA GLY A 92 8.30 -13.28 17.33
C GLY A 92 8.84 -13.58 15.94
N GLN A 93 8.60 -14.80 15.44
CA GLN A 93 9.01 -15.21 14.10
C GLN A 93 8.33 -14.37 13.01
N LEU A 94 7.03 -14.10 13.13
CA LEU A 94 6.27 -13.22 12.23
C LEU A 94 6.85 -11.81 12.22
N ARG A 95 7.11 -11.21 13.39
CA ARG A 95 7.73 -9.88 13.49
C ARG A 95 9.09 -9.86 12.80
N LEU A 96 9.95 -10.85 13.03
CA LEU A 96 11.28 -10.91 12.41
C LEU A 96 11.20 -11.03 10.89
N ASN A 97 10.37 -11.94 10.38
CA ASN A 97 10.19 -12.17 8.94
C ASN A 97 9.69 -10.90 8.23
N LEU A 98 8.64 -10.29 8.77
CA LEU A 98 8.00 -9.12 8.17
C LEU A 98 8.86 -7.86 8.29
N ASN A 99 9.59 -7.67 9.40
CA ASN A 99 10.57 -6.57 9.49
C ASN A 99 11.65 -6.70 8.41
N SER A 100 12.15 -7.92 8.15
CA SER A 100 13.14 -8.15 7.08
C SER A 100 12.59 -7.80 5.68
N PHE A 101 11.34 -8.19 5.40
CA PHE A 101 10.65 -7.84 4.16
C PHE A 101 10.47 -6.32 4.01
N MET A 102 9.97 -5.66 5.04
CA MET A 102 9.76 -4.21 5.03
C MET A 102 11.08 -3.42 4.93
N MET A 103 12.15 -3.89 5.57
CA MET A 103 13.50 -3.33 5.42
C MET A 103 14.00 -3.40 3.97
N THR A 104 13.66 -4.48 3.25
CA THR A 104 14.02 -4.60 1.82
C THR A 104 13.32 -3.53 0.97
N LEU A 105 12.06 -3.21 1.29
CA LEU A 105 11.32 -2.14 0.62
C LEU A 105 11.82 -0.75 1.01
N PHE A 106 12.17 -0.55 2.28
CA PHE A 106 12.77 0.69 2.77
C PHE A 106 14.09 1.02 2.05
N ARG A 107 14.99 0.03 1.90
CA ARG A 107 16.24 0.18 1.14
C ARG A 107 16.04 0.48 -0.35
N LYS A 108 14.85 0.22 -0.88
CA LYS A 108 14.44 0.56 -2.26
C LYS A 108 13.69 1.90 -2.32
N GLU A 109 13.73 2.69 -1.23
CA GLU A 109 13.08 4.00 -1.13
C GLU A 109 11.56 3.93 -1.38
N ALA A 110 10.93 2.80 -1.00
CA ALA A 110 9.50 2.60 -1.20
C ALA A 110 8.64 3.39 -0.21
N PHE A 111 9.22 3.85 0.90
CA PHE A 111 8.58 4.55 2.01
C PHE A 111 9.24 5.91 2.24
N GLN A 112 8.52 6.86 2.85
CA GLN A 112 9.12 8.08 3.40
C GLN A 112 9.81 7.78 4.74
N GLY A 113 10.64 8.71 5.21
CA GLY A 113 11.37 8.60 6.47
C GLY A 113 12.87 8.41 6.26
N ALA A 114 13.68 9.04 7.10
CA ALA A 114 15.14 8.91 7.08
C ALA A 114 15.61 7.64 7.81
N SER A 115 14.76 7.09 8.69
CA SER A 115 15.03 5.88 9.45
C SER A 115 13.90 4.85 9.28
N PRO A 116 14.16 3.54 9.50
CA PRO A 116 13.11 2.52 9.46
C PRO A 116 11.93 2.82 10.39
N ALA A 117 12.19 3.39 11.57
CA ALA A 117 11.15 3.72 12.55
C ALA A 117 10.21 4.85 12.10
N GLU A 118 10.69 5.75 11.24
CA GLU A 118 9.86 6.77 10.58
C GLU A 118 9.13 6.22 9.35
N ALA A 119 9.60 5.10 8.81
CA ALA A 119 9.17 4.58 7.52
C ALA A 119 8.13 3.47 7.60
N PHE A 120 8.24 2.58 8.59
CA PHE A 120 7.30 1.50 8.79
C PHE A 120 7.34 0.96 10.22
N PHE A 121 6.32 0.19 10.59
CA PHE A 121 6.34 -0.65 11.77
C PHE A 121 5.65 -1.99 11.49
N VAL A 122 6.01 -3.01 12.27
CA VAL A 122 5.33 -4.29 12.31
C VAL A 122 5.02 -4.60 13.77
N LYS A 123 3.74 -4.87 14.06
CA LYS A 123 3.27 -5.25 15.38
C LYS A 123 2.47 -6.54 15.29
N CYS A 124 2.79 -7.48 16.15
CA CYS A 124 2.12 -8.77 16.29
C CYS A 124 2.47 -9.24 17.70
N ASP A 125 1.61 -8.98 18.66
CA ASP A 125 1.79 -9.25 20.09
C ASP A 125 0.41 -9.37 20.76
N GLY A 126 0.39 -9.54 22.09
CA GLY A 126 -0.84 -9.62 22.88
C GLY A 126 -1.72 -8.36 22.85
N GLU A 127 -1.23 -7.21 22.36
CA GLU A 127 -2.07 -6.02 22.14
C GLU A 127 -2.80 -6.09 20.79
N THR A 128 -2.28 -6.85 19.83
CA THR A 128 -2.91 -7.06 18.52
C THR A 128 -3.75 -8.33 18.43
N THR A 129 -3.39 -9.36 19.20
CA THR A 129 -4.05 -10.67 19.21
C THR A 129 -4.55 -10.97 20.62
N THR A 130 -5.86 -10.90 20.80
CA THR A 130 -6.51 -11.12 22.10
C THR A 130 -6.60 -12.62 22.44
N GLN A 131 -6.90 -12.96 23.70
CA GLN A 131 -7.14 -14.35 24.07
C GLN A 131 -8.32 -14.98 23.30
N GLU A 132 -9.33 -14.17 22.94
CA GLU A 132 -10.43 -14.63 22.09
C GLU A 132 -9.94 -14.97 20.68
N ASP A 133 -9.09 -14.13 20.07
CA ASP A 133 -8.47 -14.42 18.78
C ASP A 133 -7.66 -15.72 18.84
N ILE A 134 -6.86 -15.92 19.90
CA ILE A 134 -6.06 -17.13 20.10
C ILE A 134 -6.96 -18.37 20.16
N ASN A 135 -8.05 -18.31 20.92
CA ASN A 135 -9.01 -19.42 21.04
C ASN A 135 -9.70 -19.74 19.71
N LEU A 136 -9.85 -18.75 18.83
CA LEU A 136 -10.36 -18.90 17.46
C LEU A 136 -9.27 -19.34 16.45
N GLY A 137 -8.03 -19.49 16.90
CA GLY A 137 -6.88 -19.80 16.05
C GLY A 137 -6.57 -18.66 15.09
N ILE A 138 -6.75 -17.40 15.50
CA ILE A 138 -6.49 -16.20 14.69
C ILE A 138 -5.26 -15.50 15.25
N VAL A 139 -4.30 -15.19 14.38
CA VAL A 139 -3.21 -14.25 14.68
C VAL A 139 -3.43 -12.95 13.91
N ASN A 140 -3.28 -11.82 14.58
CA ASN A 140 -3.49 -10.48 14.03
C ASN A 140 -2.15 -9.74 13.95
N ILE A 141 -1.82 -9.26 12.75
CA ILE A 141 -0.60 -8.53 12.46
C ILE A 141 -0.98 -7.13 11.95
N LEU A 142 -0.41 -6.10 12.56
CA LEU A 142 -0.52 -4.72 12.11
C LEU A 142 0.80 -4.30 11.44
N VAL A 143 0.70 -3.88 10.18
CA VAL A 143 1.85 -3.35 9.43
C VAL A 143 1.51 -1.93 8.99
N GLY A 144 2.25 -0.95 9.50
CA GLY A 144 2.14 0.44 9.07
C GLY A 144 3.29 0.83 8.15
N PHE A 145 3.04 1.70 7.17
CA PHE A 145 4.09 2.29 6.33
C PHE A 145 3.83 3.76 5.99
N ALA A 146 4.88 4.55 5.85
CA ALA A 146 4.81 5.96 5.44
C ALA A 146 4.82 6.06 3.91
N PRO A 147 3.73 6.51 3.26
CA PRO A 147 3.67 6.60 1.80
C PRO A 147 4.52 7.75 1.26
N LEU A 148 4.97 7.67 0.00
CA LEU A 148 5.74 8.72 -0.72
C LEU A 148 4.98 10.04 -1.00
N LYS A 149 3.84 10.29 -0.36
CA LYS A 149 3.07 11.54 -0.40
C LYS A 149 2.72 11.96 1.02
N PRO A 150 2.45 13.26 1.29
CA PRO A 150 2.09 13.71 2.62
C PRO A 150 0.79 13.06 3.07
N ALA A 151 0.93 12.00 3.88
CA ALA A 151 -0.11 11.33 4.63
C ALA A 151 0.58 10.74 5.87
N GLU A 152 -0.17 10.63 6.97
CA GLU A 152 0.25 9.85 8.14
C GLU A 152 0.29 8.35 7.75
N PHE A 153 0.90 7.50 8.59
CA PHE A 153 1.11 6.07 8.29
C PHE A 153 -0.15 5.40 7.73
N VAL A 154 0.00 4.67 6.63
CA VAL A 154 -1.03 3.80 6.08
C VAL A 154 -0.92 2.44 6.76
N VAL A 155 -2.03 1.97 7.35
CA VAL A 155 -2.04 0.73 8.13
C VAL A 155 -2.70 -0.39 7.35
N VAL A 156 -1.97 -1.50 7.20
CA VAL A 156 -2.47 -2.77 6.69
C VAL A 156 -2.62 -3.71 7.88
N LYS A 157 -3.86 -4.07 8.22
CA LYS A 157 -4.16 -5.19 9.10
C LYS A 157 -4.21 -6.49 8.30
N ILE A 158 -3.50 -7.51 8.76
CA ILE A 158 -3.54 -8.87 8.25
C ILE A 158 -3.99 -9.77 9.39
N SER A 159 -4.94 -10.66 9.11
CA SER A 159 -5.35 -11.71 10.03
C SER A 159 -5.13 -13.05 9.33
N GLN A 160 -4.60 -14.03 10.06
CA GLN A 160 -4.30 -15.35 9.51
C GLN A 160 -4.70 -16.43 10.51
N LYS A 161 -5.10 -17.60 10.01
CA LYS A 161 -5.34 -18.76 10.88
C LYS A 161 -4.02 -19.34 11.37
N ALA A 162 -3.96 -19.79 12.61
CA ALA A 162 -2.80 -20.41 13.26
C ALA A 162 -3.27 -21.50 14.24
N GLY A 163 -2.38 -22.41 14.62
CA GLY A 163 -2.66 -23.49 15.58
C GLY A 163 -3.56 -24.60 15.04
N GLN A 164 -3.66 -24.78 13.72
CA GLN A 164 -4.43 -25.89 13.16
C GLN A 164 -3.58 -27.17 13.15
N THR A 165 -3.93 -28.12 14.01
CA THR A 165 -3.38 -29.48 13.96
C THR A 165 -4.02 -30.24 12.79
N SER A 166 -3.18 -30.88 11.96
CA SER A 166 -3.62 -31.71 10.82
C SER A 166 -4.35 -32.97 11.28
#